data_AF-A0A960IIE9-F1
#
_entry.id   AF-A0A960IIE9-F1
#
_cell.length_a   1.000
_cell.length_b   1.000
_cell.length_c   1.000
_cell.angle_alpha   90.00
_cell.angle_beta   90.00
_cell.angle_gamma   90.00
#
_symmetry.space_group_name_H-M   'P 1'
#
loop_
_entity.id
_entity.type
_entity.pdbx_description
1 polymer ?
#
loop_
_entity_poly.entity_id
_entity_poly.type
_entity_poly.pdbx_seq_one_letter_code
_entity_poly.pdbx_strand_id
1 'polypeptide(L)'
;MANPFLEVTTLHRDGDGRFRGTITEDWVLRPLPQGGVVTAIALRSMQAELGHPEQRLRTLHTSFVGQVAAGTVEVDVEVLRRGRSMSHARA
;
A
#
# COMPACT_ATOMS: atom_id res chain seq x y z
N MET A 1 -12.19 11.12 -16.22
CA MET A 1 -11.29 10.11 -16.82
C MET A 1 -10.91 9.14 -15.72
N ALA A 2 -11.13 7.84 -15.91
CA ALA A 2 -10.65 6.82 -14.98
C ALA A 2 -9.12 6.89 -14.88
N ASN A 3 -8.55 6.77 -13.68
CA ASN A 3 -7.10 6.72 -13.48
C ASN A 3 -6.73 5.29 -13.05
N PRO A 4 -6.18 4.45 -13.96
CA PRO A 4 -5.87 3.06 -13.67
C PRO A 4 -4.93 2.87 -12.47
N PHE A 5 -4.05 3.84 -12.20
CA PHE A 5 -3.17 3.78 -11.03
C PHE A 5 -3.94 3.98 -9.73
N LEU A 6 -4.91 4.90 -9.70
CA LEU A 6 -5.75 5.08 -8.52
C LEU A 6 -6.66 3.86 -8.29
N GLU A 7 -7.13 3.24 -9.37
CA GLU A 7 -7.95 2.03 -9.31
C GLU A 7 -7.18 0.84 -8.73
N VAL A 8 -6.03 0.47 -9.31
CA VAL A 8 -5.24 -0.69 -8.83
C VAL A 8 -4.73 -0.51 -7.39
N THR A 9 -4.49 0.73 -6.97
CA THR A 9 -3.98 1.01 -5.62
C THR A 9 -5.11 1.27 -4.60
N THR A 10 -6.38 1.16 -5.00
CA THR A 10 -7.53 1.27 -4.08
C THR A 10 -7.70 -0.04 -3.32
N LEU A 11 -7.93 0.09 -2.02
CA LEU A 11 -7.94 -1.01 -1.06
C LEU A 11 -9.20 -0.95 -0.20
N HIS A 12 -9.68 -2.13 0.18
CA HIS A 12 -10.78 -2.29 1.13
C HIS A 12 -10.21 -2.64 2.50
N ARG A 13 -10.68 -1.96 3.55
CA ARG A 13 -10.33 -2.30 4.93
C ARG A 13 -11.05 -3.60 5.33
N ASP A 14 -10.32 -4.53 5.92
CA ASP A 14 -10.78 -5.88 6.31
C ASP A 14 -10.53 -6.20 7.80
N GLY A 15 -10.67 -5.16 8.64
CA GLY A 15 -10.48 -5.22 10.09
C GLY A 15 -9.18 -4.56 10.58
N ASP A 16 -8.80 -4.87 11.82
CA ASP A 16 -7.68 -4.28 12.56
C ASP A 16 -6.37 -4.25 11.76
N GLY A 17 -6.03 -3.09 11.16
CA GLY A 17 -4.83 -2.91 10.34
C GLY A 17 -4.80 -3.69 9.02
N ARG A 18 -5.82 -4.47 8.68
CA ARG A 18 -5.82 -5.32 7.47
C ARG A 18 -6.52 -4.65 6.29
N PHE A 19 -5.92 -4.82 5.11
CA PHE A 19 -6.43 -4.28 3.86
C PHE A 19 -6.36 -5.33 2.75
N ARG A 20 -7.31 -5.28 1.83
CA ARG A 20 -7.38 -6.16 0.67
C ARG A 20 -7.51 -5.37 -0.62
N GLY A 21 -6.78 -5.80 -1.64
CA GLY A 21 -6.79 -5.20 -2.98
C GLY A 21 -6.64 -6.26 -4.06
N THR A 22 -6.57 -5.80 -5.31
CA THR A 22 -6.30 -6.67 -6.47
C THR A 22 -5.30 -5.98 -7.39
N ILE A 23 -4.20 -6.66 -7.68
CA ILE A 23 -3.26 -6.23 -8.71
C ILE A 23 -3.68 -6.88 -10.02
N THR A 24 -4.06 -6.08 -11.02
CA THR A 24 -4.44 -6.58 -12.34
C THR A 24 -3.21 -6.86 -13.21
N GLU A 25 -3.39 -7.73 -14.20
CA GLU A 25 -2.32 -8.15 -15.14
C GLU A 25 -1.69 -6.99 -15.92
N ASP A 26 -2.41 -5.87 -16.10
CA ASP A 26 -1.90 -4.67 -16.79
C ASP A 26 -0.68 -4.04 -16.11
N TRP A 27 -0.44 -4.38 -14.84
CA TRP A 27 0.71 -3.93 -14.05
C TRP A 27 1.87 -4.90 -14.05
N VAL A 28 1.76 -6.04 -14.75
CA VAL A 28 2.83 -7.04 -14.88
C VAL A 28 3.79 -6.64 -16.00
N LEU A 29 5.07 -6.43 -15.65
CA LEU A 29 6.08 -6.05 -16.64
C LEU A 29 6.78 -7.27 -17.27
N ARG A 30 7.16 -8.26 -16.42
CA ARG A 30 7.65 -9.63 -16.74
C ARG A 30 8.54 -10.18 -15.61
N PRO A 31 8.20 -11.30 -14.93
CA PRO A 31 6.91 -11.99 -14.85
C PRO A 31 6.02 -11.43 -13.72
N LEU A 32 6.47 -10.40 -13.00
CA LEU A 32 5.79 -9.90 -11.81
C LEU A 32 5.22 -8.49 -12.03
N PRO A 33 4.21 -8.11 -11.21
CA PRO A 33 3.81 -6.73 -11.02
C PRO A 33 4.99 -5.80 -10.79
N GLN A 34 4.88 -4.58 -11.30
CA GLN A 34 5.84 -3.52 -11.03
C GLN A 34 5.92 -3.25 -9.52
N GLY A 35 7.14 -3.27 -8.97
CA GLY A 35 7.36 -3.05 -7.53
C GLY A 35 6.80 -1.73 -7.03
N GLY A 36 6.75 -0.68 -7.87
CA GLY A 36 6.14 0.60 -7.53
C GLY A 36 4.65 0.51 -7.20
N VAL A 37 3.89 -0.38 -7.85
CA VAL A 37 2.46 -0.61 -7.56
C VAL A 37 2.31 -1.29 -6.20
N VAL A 38 3.14 -2.31 -5.94
CA VAL A 38 3.17 -3.01 -4.66
C VAL A 38 3.50 -2.04 -3.52
N THR A 39 4.52 -1.20 -3.72
CA THR A 39 4.91 -0.13 -2.79
C THR A 39 3.78 0.88 -2.57
N ALA A 40 3.09 1.29 -3.64
CA ALA A 40 1.99 2.25 -3.54
C ALA A 40 0.78 1.69 -2.80
N ILE A 41 0.45 0.41 -3.01
CA ILE A 41 -0.56 -0.32 -2.25
C ILE A 41 -0.21 -0.31 -0.75
N ALA A 42 0.99 -0.74 -0.37
CA ALA A 42 1.45 -0.74 1.01
C ALA A 42 1.40 0.67 1.65
N LEU A 43 1.86 1.69 0.91
CA LEU A 43 1.80 3.08 1.35
C LEU A 43 0.37 3.57 1.59
N ARG A 44 -0.56 3.28 0.66
CA ARG A 44 -1.96 3.71 0.80
C ARG A 44 -2.65 3.01 1.97
N SER A 45 -2.35 1.73 2.24
CA SER A 45 -2.80 1.03 3.45
C SER A 45 -2.31 1.74 4.72
N MET A 46 -1.00 2.07 4.79
CA MET A 46 -0.42 2.79 5.92
C MET A 46 -1.06 4.17 6.12
N GLN A 47 -1.30 4.93 5.05
CA GLN A 47 -1.97 6.23 5.13
C GLN A 47 -3.42 6.09 5.63
N ALA A 48 -4.15 5.11 5.12
CA ALA A 48 -5.53 4.82 5.54
C ALA A 48 -5.61 4.36 7.00
N GLU A 49 -4.62 3.62 7.49
CA GLU A 49 -4.51 3.22 8.90
C GLU A 49 -4.12 4.36 9.82
N LEU A 50 -3.21 5.23 9.38
CA LEU A 50 -2.87 6.43 10.14
C LEU A 50 -4.06 7.37 10.27
N GLY A 51 -4.89 7.54 9.23
CA GLY A 51 -6.09 8.37 9.32
C GLY A 51 -5.80 9.86 9.59
N HIS A 52 -4.59 10.32 9.26
CA HIS A 52 -4.13 11.69 9.49
C HIS A 52 -3.79 12.38 8.16
N PRO A 53 -4.78 12.85 7.39
CA PRO A 53 -4.58 13.35 6.02
C PRO A 53 -3.67 14.59 5.93
N GLU A 54 -3.47 15.33 7.03
CA GLU A 54 -2.54 16.46 7.07
C GLU A 54 -1.06 16.03 7.13
N GLN A 55 -0.76 14.81 7.55
CA GLN A 55 0.60 14.28 7.54
C GLN A 55 0.96 13.79 6.14
N ARG A 56 1.93 14.46 5.50
CA ARG A 56 2.46 14.08 4.19
C ARG A 56 3.60 13.07 4.31
N LEU A 57 3.73 12.17 3.34
CA LEU A 57 4.86 11.24 3.25
C LEU A 57 6.18 12.01 3.19
N ARG A 58 7.13 11.65 4.06
CA ARG A 58 8.48 12.25 4.10
C ARG A 58 9.54 11.29 3.61
N THR A 59 9.45 10.05 4.05
CA THR A 59 10.40 8.97 3.76
C THR A 59 9.63 7.68 3.57
N LEU A 60 10.08 6.86 2.63
CA LEU A 60 9.58 5.52 2.41
C LEU A 60 10.77 4.60 2.15
N HIS A 61 10.79 3.46 2.81
CA HIS A 61 11.72 2.39 2.55
C HIS A 61 10.92 1.14 2.21
N THR A 62 11.22 0.51 1.08
CA THR A 62 10.61 -0.76 0.69
C THR A 62 11.71 -1.78 0.44
N SER A 63 11.58 -2.94 1.05
CA SER A 63 12.42 -4.10 0.78
C SER A 63 11.59 -5.15 0.05
N PHE A 64 12.01 -5.56 -1.15
CA PHE A 64 11.37 -6.63 -1.91
C PHE A 64 11.99 -7.97 -1.48
N VAL A 65 11.41 -8.59 -0.45
CA VAL A 65 11.92 -9.83 0.16
C VAL A 65 11.31 -11.12 -0.43
N GLY A 66 10.28 -10.99 -1.26
CA GLY A 66 9.57 -12.09 -1.90
C GLY A 66 8.80 -11.62 -3.12
N GLN A 67 8.32 -12.58 -3.93
CA GLN A 67 7.53 -12.28 -5.12
C GLN A 67 6.06 -12.01 -4.72
N VAL A 68 5.48 -10.95 -5.29
CA VAL A 68 4.04 -10.66 -5.19
C VAL A 68 3.45 -10.90 -6.57
N ALA A 69 2.55 -11.88 -6.71
CA ALA A 69 1.90 -12.17 -7.98
C ALA A 69 0.74 -11.20 -8.27
N ALA A 70 0.28 -11.16 -9.52
CA ALA A 70 -1.01 -10.56 -9.83
C ALA A 70 -2.16 -11.34 -9.17
N GLY A 71 -3.30 -10.69 -8.97
CA GLY A 71 -4.45 -11.22 -8.26
C GLY A 71 -4.72 -10.53 -6.92
N THR A 72 -5.43 -11.22 -6.02
CA THR A 72 -5.74 -10.70 -4.69
C THR A 72 -4.45 -10.50 -3.88
N VAL A 73 -4.36 -9.36 -3.23
CA VAL A 73 -3.29 -9.05 -2.26
C VAL A 73 -3.90 -8.62 -0.94
N GLU A 74 -3.23 -9.00 0.15
CA GLU A 74 -3.54 -8.59 1.52
C GLU A 74 -2.37 -7.79 2.08
N VAL A 75 -2.67 -6.77 2.88
CA VAL A 75 -1.67 -5.91 3.52
C VAL A 75 -2.01 -5.79 4.99
N ASP A 76 -1.08 -6.20 5.84
CA ASP A 76 -1.15 -6.03 7.29
C ASP A 76 -0.39 -4.76 7.69
N VAL A 77 -1.08 -3.81 8.29
CA VAL A 77 -0.47 -2.55 8.73
C VAL A 77 -0.31 -2.53 10.24
N GLU A 78 0.89 -2.17 10.67
CA GLU A 78 1.20 -1.88 12.06
C GLU A 78 1.60 -0.41 12.24
N VAL A 79 0.91 0.30 13.12
CA VAL A 79 1.30 1.66 13.51
C VAL A 79 2.33 1.58 14.63
N LEU A 80 3.59 1.80 14.28
CA LEU A 80 4.72 1.75 15.21
C LEU A 80 4.75 2.95 16.16
N ARG A 81 4.32 4.13 15.69
CA ARG A 81 4.29 5.36 16.48
C ARG A 81 3.30 6.36 15.92
N ARG A 82 2.47 6.95 16.79
CA ARG A 82 1.67 8.15 16.48
C ARG A 82 2.31 9.38 17.11
N GLY A 83 2.39 10.46 16.35
CA GLY A 83 2.89 11.74 16.84
C GLY A 83 2.19 12.91 16.17
N ARG A 84 2.29 14.10 16.78
CA ARG A 84 1.66 15.32 16.27
C ARG A 84 2.15 15.70 14.87
N SER A 85 3.47 15.68 14.67
CA SER A 85 4.12 16.15 13.44
C SER A 85 4.70 15.03 12.56
N MET A 86 4.84 13.83 13.11
CA MET A 86 5.40 12.66 12.42
C MET A 86 4.88 11.39 13.07
N SER A 87 4.50 10.43 12.24
CA SER A 87 4.08 9.08 12.64
C SER A 87 4.87 8.05 11.82
N HIS A 88 5.00 6.84 12.35
CA HIS A 88 5.63 5.72 11.67
C HIS A 88 4.65 4.55 11.60
N ALA A 89 4.60 3.90 10.45
CA ALA A 89 3.85 2.68 10.21
C ALA A 89 4.70 1.72 9.38
N ARG A 90 4.35 0.45 9.43
CA ARG A 90 4.91 -0.64 8.63
C ARG A 90 3.78 -1.39 7.96
N ALA A 91 4.04 -1.86 6.75
CA ALA A 91 3.22 -2.77 5.97
C ALA A 91 4.11 -3.88 5.39
#